data_AF-A0AAD4QKD0-F1
#
_entry.id   AF-A0AAD4QKD0-F1
#
_cell.length_a   1.000
_cell.length_b   1.000
_cell.length_c   1.000
_cell.angle_alpha   90.00
_cell.angle_beta   90.00
_cell.angle_gamma   90.00
#
_symmetry.space_group_name_H-M   'P 1'
#
loop_
_entity.id
_entity.type
_entity.pdbx_description
1 polymer ?
#
loop_
_entity_poly.entity_id
_entity_poly.type
_entity_poly.pdbx_seq_one_letter_code
_entity_poly.pdbx_strand_id
1 'polypeptide(L)'
;MNLDTAGGLVEILSRQEFLLLVVAPWKEFALDWVTRCSLDGEVDWTLFAKVFETLVKLMNKLSLHFTTRLDESATSDPLPEIRLDGVKSSSELYDAAFVWLEHKDLRTPSREFRTLLQSYRTSNAGWIAFPDFPVYAFVDALHDLSVRCIEGSVKVDRAVRYSVPKCDIKETEGEVENEVSEAGGQLRAVFLLHTRHKRPPPDDDEASVLSMSPSSKRLKSTFSSFPTIDDWPIPAVTNRFRHLLSLCHRPHL
;
A
#
# COMPACT_ATOMS: atom_id res chain seq x y z
N MET A 1 26.25 -18.03 16.52
CA MET A 1 26.19 -18.41 15.09
C MET A 1 25.46 -19.73 15.07
N ASN A 2 24.25 -19.76 14.52
CA ASN A 2 23.44 -20.98 14.49
C ASN A 2 23.62 -21.61 13.11
N LEU A 3 24.07 -22.86 13.11
CA LEU A 3 24.23 -23.67 11.91
C LEU A 3 23.18 -24.78 11.94
N ASP A 4 22.60 -25.12 10.79
CA ASP A 4 21.77 -26.32 10.67
C ASP A 4 22.62 -27.60 10.66
N THR A 5 21.95 -28.75 10.56
CA THR A 5 22.58 -30.07 10.48
C THR A 5 23.46 -30.27 9.25
N ALA A 6 23.35 -29.41 8.23
CA ALA A 6 24.17 -29.39 7.03
C ALA A 6 25.28 -28.31 7.05
N GLY A 7 25.42 -27.55 8.15
CA GLY A 7 26.40 -26.47 8.28
C GLY A 7 25.97 -25.14 7.64
N GLY A 8 24.71 -25.00 7.24
CA GLY A 8 24.13 -23.78 6.70
C GLY A 8 23.78 -22.77 7.80
N LEU A 9 23.96 -21.48 7.53
CA LEU A 9 23.59 -20.41 8.46
C LEU A 9 22.06 -20.30 8.57
N VAL A 10 21.54 -20.47 9.77
CA VAL A 10 20.11 -20.36 10.05
C VAL A 10 19.81 -19.25 11.06
N GLU A 11 18.58 -18.77 11.01
CA GLU A 11 17.99 -17.89 12.01
C GLU A 11 16.78 -18.59 12.62
N ILE A 12 16.68 -18.54 13.95
CA ILE A 12 15.56 -19.13 14.67
C ILE A 12 14.54 -18.02 14.84
N LEU A 13 13.46 -18.08 14.06
CA LEU A 13 12.39 -17.10 14.07
C LEU A 13 11.11 -17.73 14.61
N SER A 14 10.40 -16.97 15.43
CA SER A 14 8.98 -17.22 15.65
C SER A 14 8.18 -16.90 14.40
N ARG A 15 6.99 -17.49 14.31
CA ARG A 15 6.03 -17.19 13.25
C ARG A 15 5.76 -15.69 13.10
N GLN A 16 5.64 -15.00 14.24
CA GLN A 16 5.36 -13.57 14.29
C GLN A 16 6.54 -12.74 13.77
N GLU A 17 7.77 -13.10 14.13
CA GLU A 17 8.97 -12.42 13.61
C GLU A 17 9.09 -12.60 12.10
N PHE A 18 8.81 -13.81 11.58
CA PHE A 18 8.84 -14.05 10.15
C PHE A 18 7.72 -13.31 9.40
N LEU A 19 6.51 -13.26 9.97
CA LEU A 19 5.43 -12.46 9.39
C LEU A 19 5.77 -10.97 9.35
N LEU A 20 6.36 -10.44 10.42
CA LEU A 20 6.77 -9.04 10.50
C LEU A 20 7.80 -8.67 9.44
N LEU A 21 8.76 -9.56 9.11
CA LEU A 21 9.70 -9.33 8.01
C LEU A 21 8.98 -9.06 6.68
N VAL A 22 7.88 -9.78 6.44
CA VAL A 22 7.14 -9.72 5.19
C VAL A 22 6.16 -8.54 5.15
N VAL A 23 5.48 -8.23 6.25
CA VAL A 23 4.42 -7.21 6.27
C VAL A 23 4.88 -5.81 6.69
N ALA A 24 6.03 -5.66 7.35
CA ALA A 24 6.51 -4.34 7.76
C ALA A 24 6.73 -3.36 6.57
N PRO A 25 7.32 -3.78 5.43
CA PRO A 25 7.45 -2.91 4.25
C PRO A 25 6.10 -2.39 3.73
N TRP A 26 5.04 -3.19 3.85
CA TRP A 26 3.70 -2.81 3.42
C TRP A 26 3.18 -1.59 4.17
N LYS A 27 3.44 -1.50 5.49
CA LYS A 27 2.91 -0.39 6.30
C LYS A 27 3.57 0.94 5.94
N GLU A 28 4.88 0.94 5.76
CA GLU A 28 5.61 2.13 5.31
C GLU A 28 5.15 2.57 3.91
N PHE A 29 5.01 1.60 3.00
CA PHE A 29 4.47 1.84 1.66
C PHE A 29 3.06 2.43 1.71
N ALA A 30 2.17 1.86 2.51
CA ALA A 30 0.80 2.33 2.64
C ALA A 30 0.72 3.77 3.12
N LEU A 31 1.46 4.12 4.17
CA LEU A 31 1.46 5.47 4.74
C LEU A 31 2.01 6.52 3.75
N ASP A 32 3.06 6.19 2.99
CA ASP A 32 3.59 7.08 1.95
C ASP A 32 2.54 7.37 0.87
N TRP A 33 1.91 6.32 0.31
CA TRP A 33 0.93 6.49 -0.76
C TRP A 33 -0.35 7.17 -0.33
N VAL A 34 -0.82 6.86 0.88
CA VAL A 34 -1.99 7.48 1.45
C VAL A 34 -1.77 8.97 1.73
N THR A 35 -0.58 9.35 2.18
CA THR A 35 -0.22 10.77 2.36
C THR A 35 -0.25 11.51 1.03
N ARG A 36 0.19 10.86 -0.07
CA ARG A 36 0.14 11.44 -1.42
C ARG A 36 -1.27 11.61 -1.99
N CYS A 37 -2.27 10.91 -1.45
CA CYS A 37 -3.68 11.12 -1.84
C CYS A 37 -4.27 12.42 -1.28
N SER A 38 -3.60 13.03 -0.31
CA SER A 38 -4.00 14.30 0.30
C SER A 38 -3.12 15.41 -0.28
N LEU A 39 -3.58 16.04 -1.37
CA LEU A 39 -2.93 17.22 -1.96
C LEU A 39 -3.73 18.45 -1.58
N ASP A 40 -3.05 19.53 -1.18
CA ASP A 40 -3.66 20.82 -0.83
C ASP A 40 -4.72 20.77 0.29
N GLY A 41 -4.64 19.75 1.16
CA GLY A 41 -5.58 19.58 2.29
C GLY A 41 -6.88 18.88 1.92
N GLU A 42 -7.08 18.48 0.66
CA GLU A 42 -8.23 17.70 0.22
C GLU A 42 -7.80 16.27 -0.19
N VAL A 43 -8.61 15.29 0.17
CA VAL A 43 -8.36 13.89 -0.21
C VAL A 43 -9.00 13.61 -1.57
N ASP A 44 -8.20 13.15 -2.52
CA ASP A 44 -8.71 12.64 -3.78
C ASP A 44 -9.24 11.21 -3.61
N TRP A 45 -10.56 11.08 -3.43
CA TRP A 45 -11.20 9.80 -3.11
C TRP A 45 -11.06 8.74 -4.21
N THR A 46 -11.04 9.15 -5.49
CA THR A 46 -10.83 8.23 -6.61
C THR A 46 -9.41 7.68 -6.61
N LEU A 47 -8.43 8.54 -6.32
CA LEU A 47 -7.04 8.12 -6.19
C LEU A 47 -6.84 7.23 -4.96
N PHE A 48 -7.45 7.60 -3.83
CA PHE A 48 -7.40 6.81 -2.61
C PHE A 48 -8.02 5.43 -2.79
N ALA A 49 -9.14 5.32 -3.52
CA ALA A 49 -9.73 4.03 -3.87
C ALA A 49 -8.74 3.13 -4.61
N LYS A 50 -7.99 3.67 -5.59
CA LYS A 50 -6.95 2.90 -6.32
C LYS A 50 -5.74 2.55 -5.47
N VAL A 51 -5.36 3.42 -4.53
CA VAL A 51 -4.35 3.08 -3.51
C VAL A 51 -4.86 1.93 -2.65
N PHE A 52 -6.08 2.00 -2.14
CA PHE A 52 -6.63 0.95 -1.28
C PHE A 52 -6.75 -0.41 -1.99
N GLU A 53 -7.25 -0.46 -3.23
CA GLU A 53 -7.25 -1.70 -4.03
C GLU A 53 -5.84 -2.29 -4.16
N THR A 54 -4.85 -1.44 -4.45
CA THR A 54 -3.44 -1.86 -4.56
C THR A 54 -2.89 -2.37 -3.24
N LEU A 55 -3.25 -1.74 -2.12
CA LEU A 55 -2.80 -2.17 -0.79
C LEU A 55 -3.34 -3.55 -0.41
N VAL A 56 -4.61 -3.84 -0.68
CA VAL A 56 -5.19 -5.18 -0.46
C VAL A 56 -4.48 -6.22 -1.33
N LYS A 57 -4.28 -5.93 -2.62
CA LYS A 57 -3.57 -6.82 -3.55
C LYS A 57 -2.14 -7.09 -3.11
N LEU A 58 -1.40 -6.04 -2.75
CA LEU A 58 -0.02 -6.17 -2.27
C LEU A 58 0.03 -7.01 -1.01
N MET A 59 -0.89 -6.81 -0.05
CA MET A 59 -0.93 -7.62 1.16
C MET A 59 -1.18 -9.11 0.86
N ASN A 60 -2.06 -9.44 -0.09
CA ASN A 60 -2.26 -10.82 -0.52
C ASN A 60 -1.00 -11.42 -1.14
N LYS A 61 -0.31 -10.69 -2.04
CA LYS A 61 0.96 -11.14 -2.60
C LYS A 61 2.02 -11.39 -1.52
N LEU A 62 2.20 -10.43 -0.60
CA LEU A 62 3.12 -10.57 0.54
C LEU A 62 2.77 -11.77 1.41
N SER A 63 1.49 -11.97 1.71
CA SER A 63 1.04 -13.12 2.48
C SER A 63 1.35 -14.46 1.79
N LEU A 64 1.36 -14.50 0.46
CA LEU A 64 1.71 -15.70 -0.29
C LEU A 64 3.17 -16.09 -0.05
N HIS A 65 4.10 -15.12 -0.07
CA HIS A 65 5.50 -15.39 0.28
C HIS A 65 5.66 -15.94 1.69
N PHE A 66 4.88 -15.44 2.65
CA PHE A 66 4.89 -15.97 4.01
C PHE A 66 4.28 -17.38 4.11
N THR A 67 3.10 -17.58 3.53
CA THR A 67 2.33 -18.83 3.67
C THR A 67 2.95 -19.99 2.91
N THR A 68 3.42 -19.78 1.68
CA THR A 68 4.06 -20.83 0.86
C THR A 68 5.31 -21.42 1.50
N ARG A 69 6.03 -20.63 2.31
CA ARG A 69 7.22 -21.08 3.05
C ARG A 69 6.86 -21.89 4.31
N LEU A 70 5.66 -21.73 4.85
CA LEU A 70 5.19 -22.45 6.04
C LEU A 70 4.31 -23.66 5.70
N ASP A 71 3.54 -23.56 4.63
CA ASP A 71 2.60 -24.56 4.15
C ASP A 71 2.49 -24.45 2.62
N GLU A 72 3.16 -25.36 1.90
CA GLU A 72 3.13 -25.41 0.43
C GLU A 72 1.71 -25.59 -0.15
N SER A 73 0.76 -26.06 0.66
CA SER A 73 -0.63 -26.23 0.23
C SER A 73 -1.48 -24.96 0.34
N ALA A 74 -0.96 -23.90 0.96
CA ALA A 74 -1.65 -22.63 1.12
C ALA A 74 -1.72 -21.89 -0.22
N THR A 75 -2.90 -21.88 -0.83
CA THR A 75 -3.15 -21.27 -2.14
C THR A 75 -4.24 -20.19 -2.11
N SER A 76 -4.88 -19.97 -0.97
CA SER A 76 -5.96 -19.00 -0.85
C SER A 76 -5.45 -17.68 -0.32
N ASP A 77 -5.83 -16.59 -1.00
CA ASP A 77 -5.63 -15.24 -0.51
C ASP A 77 -6.32 -15.04 0.85
N PRO A 78 -5.64 -14.40 1.82
CA PRO A 78 -6.20 -14.16 3.15
C PRO A 78 -7.25 -13.05 3.15
N LEU A 79 -7.21 -12.13 2.19
CA LEU A 79 -8.19 -11.05 2.03
C LEU A 79 -8.96 -11.24 0.72
N PRO A 80 -10.30 -11.13 0.74
CA PRO A 80 -11.09 -11.10 -0.49
C PRO A 80 -10.75 -9.85 -1.31
N GLU A 81 -10.85 -9.97 -2.64
CA GLU A 81 -10.71 -8.84 -3.54
C GLU A 81 -11.71 -7.73 -3.17
N ILE A 82 -11.24 -6.49 -3.15
CA ILE A 82 -12.08 -5.30 -3.00
C ILE A 82 -12.26 -4.61 -4.35
N ARG A 83 -13.48 -4.17 -4.64
CA ARG A 83 -13.82 -3.42 -5.84
C ARG A 83 -14.33 -2.04 -5.44
N LEU A 84 -13.59 -1.00 -5.79
CA LEU A 84 -13.87 0.39 -5.45
C LEU A 84 -14.09 1.24 -6.70
N ASP A 85 -14.48 0.60 -7.80
CA ASP A 85 -14.77 1.28 -9.05
C ASP A 85 -15.94 2.26 -8.87
N GLY A 86 -15.68 3.53 -9.19
CA GLY A 86 -16.68 4.59 -9.11
C GLY A 86 -16.76 5.32 -7.76
N VAL A 87 -15.94 4.96 -6.77
CA VAL A 87 -15.84 5.72 -5.51
C VAL A 87 -15.28 7.12 -5.77
N LYS A 88 -16.06 8.15 -5.43
CA LYS A 88 -15.76 9.57 -5.62
C LYS A 88 -15.92 10.39 -4.34
N SER A 89 -16.41 9.78 -3.25
CA SER A 89 -16.63 10.46 -1.98
C SER A 89 -16.27 9.60 -0.77
N SER A 90 -16.03 10.26 0.37
CA SER A 90 -15.86 9.63 1.68
C SER A 90 -17.02 8.69 2.02
N SER A 91 -18.27 9.10 1.77
CA SER A 91 -19.45 8.29 2.09
C SER A 91 -19.50 6.99 1.29
N GLU A 92 -19.26 7.05 -0.02
CA GLU A 92 -19.20 5.87 -0.88
C GLU A 92 -18.08 4.92 -0.46
N LEU A 93 -16.95 5.46 0.00
CA LEU A 93 -15.83 4.67 0.50
C LEU A 93 -16.18 3.97 1.82
N TYR A 94 -16.89 4.62 2.75
CA TYR A 94 -17.43 3.95 3.93
C TYR A 94 -18.33 2.79 3.54
N ASP A 95 -19.29 3.02 2.65
CA ASP A 95 -20.26 1.99 2.25
C ASP A 95 -19.55 0.81 1.58
N ALA A 96 -18.60 1.07 0.68
CA ALA A 96 -17.80 0.02 0.04
C ALA A 96 -16.92 -0.75 1.05
N ALA A 97 -16.28 -0.05 2.00
CA ALA A 97 -15.49 -0.69 3.04
C ALA A 97 -16.35 -1.56 3.96
N PHE A 98 -17.55 -1.12 4.35
CA PHE A 98 -18.46 -1.93 5.16
C PHE A 98 -18.90 -3.21 4.43
N VAL A 99 -19.31 -3.08 3.16
CA VAL A 99 -19.68 -4.24 2.33
C VAL A 99 -18.52 -5.24 2.23
N TRP A 100 -17.29 -4.75 2.02
CA TRP A 100 -16.11 -5.59 1.97
C TRP A 100 -15.82 -6.28 3.32
N LEU A 101 -15.89 -5.55 4.44
CA LEU A 101 -15.66 -6.11 5.78
C LEU A 101 -16.74 -7.09 6.24
N GLU A 102 -17.91 -7.08 5.61
CA GLU A 102 -19.01 -8.04 5.80
C GLU A 102 -18.83 -9.33 5.00
N HIS A 103 -17.82 -9.42 4.13
CA HIS A 103 -17.50 -10.64 3.42
C HIS A 103 -17.37 -11.82 4.40
N LYS A 104 -17.90 -12.98 4.01
CA LYS A 104 -18.01 -14.17 4.88
C LYS A 104 -16.71 -14.55 5.59
N ASP A 105 -15.58 -14.41 4.89
CA ASP A 105 -14.25 -14.79 5.36
C ASP A 105 -13.66 -13.71 6.29
N LEU A 106 -14.13 -12.46 6.19
CA LEU A 106 -13.69 -11.34 7.02
C LEU A 106 -14.60 -11.09 8.22
N ARG A 107 -15.84 -11.58 8.21
CA ARG A 107 -16.87 -11.20 9.20
C ARG A 107 -16.41 -11.31 10.66
N THR A 108 -15.68 -12.37 11.00
CA THR A 108 -15.15 -12.57 12.35
C THR A 108 -13.94 -11.68 12.63
N PRO A 109 -12.83 -11.74 11.86
CA PRO A 109 -11.63 -10.94 12.14
C PRO A 109 -11.86 -9.43 11.98
N SER A 110 -12.81 -9.00 11.14
CA SER A 110 -13.13 -7.59 10.87
C SER A 110 -13.95 -6.89 11.94
N ARG A 111 -14.42 -7.60 12.98
CA ARG A 111 -15.36 -7.04 13.99
C ARG A 111 -14.85 -5.71 14.59
N GLU A 112 -13.59 -5.69 15.04
CA GLU A 112 -12.98 -4.49 15.64
C GLU A 112 -12.82 -3.36 14.61
N PHE A 113 -12.45 -3.70 13.38
CA PHE A 113 -12.31 -2.74 12.28
C PHE A 113 -13.67 -2.10 11.95
N ARG A 114 -14.74 -2.90 11.88
CA ARG A 114 -16.10 -2.38 11.66
C ARG A 114 -16.55 -1.47 12.79
N THR A 115 -16.30 -1.84 14.05
CA THR A 115 -16.60 -0.97 15.20
C THR A 115 -15.83 0.35 15.12
N LEU A 116 -14.56 0.31 14.76
CA LEU A 116 -13.73 1.50 14.58
C LEU A 116 -14.33 2.42 13.50
N LEU A 117 -14.60 1.89 12.30
CA LEU A 117 -15.20 2.67 11.21
C LEU A 117 -16.57 3.23 11.57
N GLN A 118 -17.41 2.43 12.23
CA GLN A 118 -18.72 2.89 12.69
C GLN A 118 -18.57 4.06 13.66
N SER A 119 -17.61 3.98 14.58
CA SER A 119 -17.37 5.05 15.55
C SER A 119 -16.95 6.37 14.88
N TYR A 120 -16.13 6.32 13.83
CA TYR A 120 -15.76 7.52 13.06
C TYR A 120 -16.96 8.09 12.29
N ARG A 121 -17.76 7.21 11.67
CA ARG A 121 -18.96 7.60 10.94
C ARG A 121 -19.99 8.29 11.85
N THR A 122 -20.14 7.83 13.09
CA THR A 122 -21.12 8.41 14.04
C THR A 122 -20.58 9.58 14.86
N SER A 123 -19.30 9.58 15.27
CA SER A 123 -18.75 10.60 16.16
C SER A 123 -18.62 11.98 15.50
N ASN A 124 -18.40 11.99 14.18
CA ASN A 124 -18.23 13.23 13.41
C ASN A 124 -19.55 13.78 12.83
N ALA A 125 -20.71 13.18 13.18
CA ALA A 125 -22.02 13.62 12.69
C ALA A 125 -22.54 14.91 13.36
N GLY A 126 -21.80 15.51 14.30
CA GLY A 126 -22.30 16.57 15.17
C GLY A 126 -22.21 18.00 14.64
N TRP A 127 -21.22 18.35 13.81
CA TRP A 127 -20.94 19.77 13.48
C TRP A 127 -20.36 20.04 12.09
N ILE A 128 -19.92 19.03 11.34
CA ILE A 128 -19.37 19.17 9.98
C ILE A 128 -20.21 18.28 9.07
N ALA A 129 -20.67 18.81 7.94
CA ALA A 129 -21.72 18.22 7.11
C ALA A 129 -21.46 16.77 6.67
N PHE A 130 -20.21 16.30 6.62
CA PHE A 130 -19.85 14.88 6.50
C PHE A 130 -18.50 14.61 7.17
N PRO A 131 -18.34 13.52 7.95
CA PRO A 131 -17.04 13.09 8.41
C PRO A 131 -16.14 12.72 7.22
N ASP A 132 -14.95 13.30 7.16
CA ASP A 132 -13.90 12.73 6.32
C ASP A 132 -13.59 11.30 6.78
N PHE A 133 -13.31 10.43 5.81
CA PHE A 133 -12.94 9.05 6.05
C PHE A 133 -11.64 8.99 6.87
N PRO A 134 -11.52 8.13 7.91
CA PRO A 134 -10.38 8.13 8.83
C PRO A 134 -9.18 7.40 8.21
N VAL A 135 -8.64 7.99 7.16
CA VAL A 135 -7.66 7.40 6.25
C VAL A 135 -6.47 6.73 6.97
N TYR A 136 -5.84 7.37 7.94
CA TYR A 136 -4.70 6.79 8.66
C TYR A 136 -5.10 5.65 9.60
N ALA A 137 -6.14 5.85 10.41
CA ALA A 137 -6.65 4.81 11.31
C ALA A 137 -7.19 3.60 10.52
N PHE A 138 -7.70 3.83 9.30
CA PHE A 138 -8.11 2.80 8.39
C PHE A 138 -6.93 1.94 7.90
N VAL A 139 -5.81 2.56 7.51
CA VAL A 139 -4.60 1.83 7.10
C VAL A 139 -4.05 0.98 8.24
N ASP A 140 -4.00 1.53 9.46
CA ASP A 140 -3.58 0.78 10.65
C ASP A 140 -4.51 -0.41 10.91
N ALA A 141 -5.82 -0.20 10.87
CA ALA A 141 -6.79 -1.28 11.07
C ALA A 141 -6.77 -2.33 9.94
N LEU A 142 -6.47 -1.91 8.70
CA LEU A 142 -6.27 -2.81 7.57
C LEU A 142 -5.03 -3.68 7.76
N HIS A 143 -3.91 -3.10 8.20
CA HIS A 143 -2.71 -3.86 8.57
C HIS A 143 -3.05 -4.93 9.61
N ASP A 144 -3.70 -4.54 10.71
CA ASP A 144 -4.01 -5.44 11.82
C ASP A 144 -5.05 -6.52 11.45
N LEU A 145 -6.01 -6.18 10.59
CA LEU A 145 -6.93 -7.15 10.01
C LEU A 145 -6.15 -8.17 9.17
N SER A 146 -5.25 -7.70 8.30
CA SER A 146 -4.48 -8.54 7.39
C SER A 146 -3.61 -9.52 8.14
N VAL A 147 -2.85 -9.04 9.14
CA VAL A 147 -2.05 -9.89 10.02
C VAL A 147 -2.90 -10.99 10.66
N ARG A 148 -4.07 -10.66 11.21
CA ARG A 148 -4.98 -11.65 11.79
C ARG A 148 -5.50 -12.67 10.77
N CYS A 149 -5.79 -12.25 9.54
CA CYS A 149 -6.25 -13.15 8.49
C CYS A 149 -5.14 -14.11 8.05
N ILE A 150 -3.91 -13.60 7.88
CA ILE A 150 -2.73 -14.40 7.54
C ILE A 150 -2.41 -15.39 8.66
N GLU A 151 -2.45 -14.95 9.91
CA GLU A 151 -2.24 -15.82 11.06
C GLU A 151 -3.31 -16.91 11.20
N GLY A 152 -4.54 -16.59 10.80
CA GLY A 152 -5.67 -17.52 10.84
C GLY A 152 -5.67 -18.53 9.69
N SER A 153 -5.05 -18.21 8.55
CA SER A 153 -4.94 -19.14 7.42
C SER A 153 -3.86 -20.21 7.64
N VAL A 154 -2.82 -19.88 8.43
CA VAL A 154 -1.71 -20.80 8.74
C VAL A 154 -2.05 -21.70 9.93
N LYS A 155 -2.24 -22.99 9.68
CA LYS A 155 -2.53 -24.02 10.70
C LYS A 155 -1.31 -24.52 11.47
N VAL A 156 -0.33 -23.64 11.71
CA VAL A 156 0.92 -24.04 12.38
C VAL A 156 0.95 -23.50 13.81
N ASP A 157 1.44 -24.34 14.73
CA ASP A 157 1.54 -24.05 16.15
C ASP A 157 2.39 -22.80 16.43
N ARG A 158 1.81 -21.84 17.15
CA ARG A 158 2.44 -20.57 17.53
C ARG A 158 3.65 -20.75 18.45
N ALA A 159 3.73 -21.86 19.19
CA ALA A 159 4.84 -22.14 20.10
C ALA A 159 6.09 -22.63 19.36
N VAL A 160 5.95 -23.07 18.11
CA VAL A 160 7.05 -23.59 17.32
C VAL A 160 7.92 -22.45 16.82
N ARG A 161 9.22 -22.56 17.07
CA ARG A 161 10.24 -21.72 16.42
C ARG A 161 10.77 -22.45 15.20
N TYR A 162 10.89 -21.73 14.10
CA TYR A 162 11.36 -22.26 12.83
C TYR A 162 12.83 -21.92 12.64
N SER A 163 13.59 -22.91 12.21
CA SER A 163 14.94 -22.68 11.72
C SER A 163 14.84 -22.30 10.24
N VAL A 164 14.98 -21.02 9.94
CA VAL A 164 14.91 -20.50 8.57
C VAL A 164 16.33 -20.25 8.07
N PRO A 165 16.75 -20.82 6.93
CA PRO A 165 18.03 -20.49 6.31
C PRO A 165 18.15 -18.99 6.03
N LYS A 166 19.31 -18.39 6.33
CA LYS A 166 19.52 -16.96 6.07
C LYS A 166 19.46 -16.61 4.57
N CYS A 167 19.72 -17.56 3.68
CA CYS A 167 19.53 -17.37 2.24
C CYS A 167 18.05 -17.14 1.91
N ASP A 168 17.16 -17.95 2.49
CA ASP A 168 15.72 -17.89 2.26
C ASP A 168 15.12 -16.59 2.81
N ILE A 169 15.63 -16.11 3.95
CA ILE A 169 15.25 -14.79 4.50
C ILE A 169 15.59 -13.69 3.49
N LYS A 170 16.82 -13.68 2.97
CA LYS A 170 17.25 -12.67 1.99
C LYS A 170 16.50 -12.77 0.67
N GLU A 171 16.19 -13.98 0.23
CA GLU A 171 15.38 -14.20 -0.96
C GLU A 171 13.97 -13.63 -0.74
N THR A 172 13.35 -13.92 0.40
CA THR A 172 12.04 -13.36 0.78
C THR A 172 12.10 -11.84 0.85
N GLU A 173 13.12 -11.25 1.46
CA GLU A 173 13.31 -9.79 1.47
C GLU A 173 13.37 -9.21 0.05
N GLY A 174 14.10 -9.86 -0.86
CA GLY A 174 14.18 -9.45 -2.27
C GLY A 174 12.86 -9.59 -3.02
N GLU A 175 12.12 -10.68 -2.79
CA GLU A 175 10.77 -10.88 -3.35
C GLU A 175 9.80 -9.79 -2.88
N VAL A 176 9.80 -9.49 -1.57
CA VAL A 176 8.98 -8.44 -0.97
C VAL A 176 9.34 -7.06 -1.53
N GLU A 177 10.63 -6.74 -1.65
CA GLU A 177 11.08 -5.47 -2.25
C GLU A 177 10.64 -5.31 -3.70
N ASN A 178 10.71 -6.40 -4.48
CA ASN A 178 10.23 -6.42 -5.87
C ASN A 178 8.73 -6.15 -5.95
N GLU A 179 7.92 -6.80 -5.11
CA GLU A 179 6.46 -6.62 -5.10
C GLU A 179 6.04 -5.21 -4.68
N VAL A 180 6.69 -4.65 -3.66
CA VAL A 180 6.49 -3.26 -3.23
C VAL A 180 6.88 -2.29 -4.35
N SER A 181 7.98 -2.56 -5.05
CA SER A 181 8.45 -1.74 -6.16
C SER A 181 7.50 -1.76 -7.36
N GLU A 182 6.98 -2.95 -7.70
CA GLU A 182 5.99 -3.15 -8.75
C GLU A 182 4.69 -2.40 -8.43
N ALA A 183 4.14 -2.60 -7.23
CA ALA A 183 2.94 -1.89 -6.76
C ALA A 183 3.15 -0.37 -6.78
N GLY A 184 4.32 0.11 -6.35
CA GLY A 184 4.68 1.52 -6.43
C GLY A 184 4.75 2.03 -7.88
N GLY A 185 5.25 1.21 -8.82
CA GLY A 185 5.26 1.54 -10.25
C GLY A 185 3.86 1.70 -10.82
N GLN A 186 2.95 0.78 -10.47
CA GLN A 186 1.55 0.84 -10.88
C GLN A 186 0.86 2.11 -10.34
N LEU A 187 1.03 2.42 -9.06
CA LEU A 187 0.45 3.64 -8.47
C LEU A 187 1.05 4.91 -9.08
N ARG A 188 2.36 4.96 -9.35
CA ARG A 188 2.97 6.10 -10.06
C ARG A 188 2.32 6.34 -11.42
N ALA A 189 2.06 5.28 -12.18
CA ALA A 189 1.37 5.39 -13.47
C ALA A 189 -0.06 5.95 -13.32
N VAL A 190 -0.81 5.48 -12.31
CA VAL A 190 -2.17 5.99 -12.01
C VAL A 190 -2.12 7.48 -11.65
N PHE A 191 -1.19 7.90 -10.77
CA PHE A 191 -1.04 9.30 -10.37
C PHE A 191 -0.65 10.20 -11.57
N LEU A 192 0.23 9.75 -12.46
CA LEU A 192 0.61 10.50 -13.65
C LEU A 192 -0.55 10.70 -14.63
N LEU A 193 -1.43 9.71 -14.77
CA LEU A 193 -2.63 9.85 -15.58
C LEU A 193 -3.62 10.82 -14.93
N HIS A 194 -3.81 10.70 -13.61
CA HIS A 194 -4.75 11.52 -12.86
C HIS A 194 -4.38 13.00 -12.85
N THR A 195 -3.09 13.31 -12.67
CA THR A 195 -2.57 14.70 -12.69
C THR A 195 -2.69 15.37 -14.06
N ARG A 196 -2.66 14.60 -15.15
CA ARG A 196 -2.88 15.14 -16.51
C ARG A 196 -4.33 15.56 -16.74
N HIS A 197 -5.30 14.84 -16.20
CA HIS A 197 -6.72 15.15 -16.37
C HIS A 197 -7.19 16.41 -15.62
N LYS A 198 -6.48 16.81 -14.57
CA LYS A 198 -6.83 18.01 -13.78
C LYS A 198 -6.27 19.32 -14.36
N ARG A 199 -5.40 19.29 -15.37
CA ARG A 199 -4.94 20.54 -16.01
C ARG A 199 -6.07 21.08 -16.88
N PRO A 200 -6.60 22.29 -16.60
CA PRO A 200 -7.46 22.98 -17.54
C PRO A 200 -6.72 23.08 -18.88
N PRO A 201 -7.39 22.90 -20.03
CA PRO A 201 -6.80 23.28 -21.29
C PRO A 201 -6.32 24.74 -21.16
N PRO A 202 -5.15 25.10 -21.70
CA PRO A 202 -4.77 26.50 -21.74
C PRO A 202 -5.90 27.25 -22.44
N ASP A 203 -6.47 28.24 -21.77
CA ASP A 203 -7.51 29.08 -22.36
C ASP A 203 -6.94 29.66 -23.66
N ASP A 204 -7.52 29.27 -24.79
CA ASP A 204 -7.25 29.83 -26.13
C ASP A 204 -7.82 31.27 -26.26
N ASP A 205 -7.87 32.02 -25.15
CA ASP A 205 -8.34 33.40 -25.08
C ASP A 205 -7.16 34.37 -25.18
N GLU A 206 -6.48 34.37 -26.34
CA GLU A 206 -5.82 35.57 -26.91
C GLU A 206 -5.71 35.50 -28.46
N ALA A 207 -6.61 34.77 -29.12
CA ALA A 207 -6.68 34.74 -30.59
C ALA A 207 -7.94 35.42 -31.13
N SER A 208 -8.31 36.60 -30.62
CA SER A 208 -9.37 37.37 -31.24
C SER A 208 -9.26 38.89 -31.07
N VAL A 209 -8.09 39.47 -31.29
CA VAL A 209 -8.04 40.89 -31.71
C VAL A 209 -6.90 41.11 -32.73
N LEU A 210 -7.32 41.41 -33.97
CA LEU A 210 -6.57 42.05 -35.08
C LEU A 210 -5.78 41.16 -36.07
N SER A 211 -6.45 40.86 -37.18
CA SER A 211 -6.16 41.48 -38.50
C SER A 211 -4.75 41.33 -39.13
N MET A 212 -4.75 40.63 -40.28
CA MET A 212 -3.99 40.85 -41.53
C MET A 212 -2.75 40.00 -41.89
N SER A 213 -3.01 39.14 -42.88
CA SER A 213 -2.19 38.79 -44.07
C SER A 213 -1.01 37.80 -43.96
N PRO A 214 -0.88 36.86 -44.93
CA PRO A 214 0.14 35.82 -44.91
C PRO A 214 1.41 36.28 -45.64
N SER A 215 2.57 36.09 -45.01
CA SER A 215 3.86 36.17 -45.71
C SER A 215 4.76 35.02 -45.28
N SER A 216 4.95 34.08 -46.22
CA SER A 216 5.99 33.07 -46.23
C SER A 216 7.36 33.62 -45.84
N LYS A 217 8.07 32.94 -44.92
CA LYS A 217 9.42 32.35 -45.12
C LYS A 217 10.08 31.99 -43.77
N ARG A 218 10.31 30.68 -43.62
CA ARG A 218 11.63 30.05 -43.45
C ARG A 218 12.35 30.16 -42.07
N LEU A 219 12.56 28.96 -41.52
CA LEU A 219 13.74 28.42 -40.81
C LEU A 219 13.93 28.62 -39.29
N LYS A 220 14.38 27.49 -38.71
CA LYS A 220 15.24 27.26 -37.54
C LYS A 220 14.57 27.04 -36.17
N SER A 221 14.42 25.75 -35.87
CA SER A 221 15.12 25.07 -34.77
C SER A 221 15.39 25.90 -33.52
N THR A 222 14.63 25.63 -32.47
CA THR A 222 15.20 25.62 -31.11
C THR A 222 14.49 24.53 -30.31
N PHE A 223 15.29 23.56 -29.89
CA PHE A 223 14.92 22.57 -28.88
C PHE A 223 14.45 23.30 -27.63
N SER A 224 13.15 23.21 -27.33
CA SER A 224 12.62 23.53 -26.01
C SER A 224 12.86 22.31 -25.14
N SER A 225 13.85 22.42 -24.27
CA SER A 225 14.13 21.47 -23.21
C SER A 225 12.88 21.33 -22.34
N PHE A 226 12.22 20.18 -22.44
CA PHE A 226 11.31 19.75 -21.39
C PHE A 226 12.12 19.67 -20.08
N PRO A 227 11.62 20.20 -18.96
CA PRO A 227 12.22 19.91 -17.68
C PRO A 227 12.00 18.42 -17.41
N THR A 228 13.10 17.67 -17.44
CA THR A 228 13.15 16.31 -16.91
C THR A 228 12.78 16.41 -15.43
N ILE A 229 11.57 15.97 -15.07
CA ILE A 229 11.22 15.63 -13.69
C ILE A 229 11.91 14.28 -13.43
N ASP A 230 13.24 14.33 -13.32
CA ASP A 230 14.08 13.26 -12.79
C ASP A 230 14.80 13.84 -11.58
N ASP A 231 14.12 13.76 -10.43
CA ASP A 231 14.70 13.52 -9.10
C ASP A 231 13.57 13.69 -8.08
N TRP A 232 12.66 12.71 -8.04
CA TRP A 232 11.93 12.48 -6.80
C TRP A 232 12.80 11.56 -5.95
N PRO A 233 13.23 11.97 -4.74
CA PRO A 233 14.05 11.11 -3.91
C PRO A 233 13.30 9.81 -3.65
N ILE A 234 13.86 8.71 -4.13
CA ILE A 234 13.50 7.37 -3.65
C ILE A 234 13.91 7.37 -2.18
N PRO A 235 13.00 7.33 -1.19
CA PRO A 235 13.43 7.05 0.16
C PRO A 235 14.09 5.67 0.11
N ALA A 236 15.36 5.59 0.52
CA ALA A 236 16.08 4.33 0.64
C ALA A 236 15.39 3.48 1.72
N VAL A 237 14.39 2.71 1.28
CA VAL A 237 13.63 1.72 2.07
C VAL A 237 14.60 0.67 2.66
N THR A 238 15.77 0.48 2.06
CA THR A 238 16.75 -0.57 2.39
C THR A 238 17.50 -0.41 3.73
N ASN A 239 17.59 0.78 4.35
CA ASN A 239 18.42 0.97 5.55
C ASN A 239 17.68 0.88 6.90
N ARG A 240 16.33 0.89 6.94
CA ARG A 240 15.58 0.87 8.21
C ARG A 240 15.20 -0.53 8.71
N PHE A 241 15.12 -1.54 7.83
CA PHE A 241 14.73 -2.91 8.22
C PHE A 241 15.68 -3.57 9.22
N ARG A 242 16.99 -3.37 9.09
CA ARG A 242 17.97 -3.89 10.07
C ARG A 242 17.77 -3.32 11.47
N HIS A 243 17.20 -2.12 11.59
CA HIS A 243 17.04 -1.46 12.88
C HIS A 243 15.81 -1.97 13.66
N LEU A 244 14.75 -2.42 12.98
CA LEU A 244 13.55 -2.96 13.63
C LEU A 244 13.76 -4.39 14.17
N LEU A 245 14.54 -5.22 13.47
CA LEU A 245 14.94 -6.56 13.96
C LEU A 245 15.87 -6.48 15.17
N SER A 246 16.75 -5.46 15.20
CA SER A 246 17.63 -5.16 16.34
C SER A 246 16.86 -4.83 17.63
N LEU A 247 15.68 -4.19 17.51
CA LEU A 247 14.88 -3.78 18.67
C LEU A 247 14.05 -4.93 19.26
N CYS A 248 13.73 -5.97 18.49
CA CYS A 248 12.98 -7.14 18.98
C CYS A 248 13.87 -8.15 19.74
N HIS A 249 15.20 -8.02 19.63
CA HIS A 249 16.18 -8.93 20.25
C HIS A 249 16.73 -8.42 21.60
N ARG A 250 15.91 -7.75 22.42
CA ARG A 250 16.26 -7.52 23.84
C ARG A 250 15.91 -8.76 24.65
N PRO A 251 16.90 -9.55 25.11
CA PRO A 251 16.62 -10.59 26.09
C PRO A 251 16.13 -9.90 27.38
N HIS A 252 14.93 -10.26 27.83
CA HIS A 252 14.55 -10.06 29.22
C HIS A 252 15.49 -10.94 30.07
N LEU A 253 16.43 -10.27 30.74
CA LEU A 253 17.23 -10.82 31.84
C LEU A 253 16.34 -11.05 33.06
#